data_AF-A0A0J7IAB8-F1
#
_entry.id   AF-A0A0J7IAB8-F1
#
_cell.length_a   1.000
_cell.length_b   1.000
_cell.length_c   1.000
_cell.angle_alpha   90.00
_cell.angle_beta   90.00
_cell.angle_gamma   90.00
#
_symmetry.space_group_name_H-M   'P 1'
#
loop_
_entity.id
_entity.type
_entity.pdbx_description
1 polymer ?
#
loop_
_entity_poly.entity_id
_entity_poly.type
_entity_poly.pdbx_seq_one_letter_code
_entity_poly.pdbx_strand_id
1 'polypeptide(L)'
;MKNFSWGHGVVIALFAFIVFILSMLFLFPNGQKNSEMVTDNYYEEELKYQDVIDAKKRADDLQEKPVYSQEKSGIKITFPKEYNNTNTTVKFVLNRTDDQNLDIKKSVKLDASQSFIVPAQVLKVGNYTLRLMWTKDKTDYRMDYDVIWK
;
A
#
# COMPACT_ATOMS: atom_id res chain seq x y z
N MET A 1 -8.55 14.24 -63.15
CA MET A 1 -8.59 13.20 -62.10
C MET A 1 -7.25 13.21 -61.40
N LYS A 2 -7.21 13.49 -60.09
CA LYS A 2 -5.94 13.70 -59.37
C LYS A 2 -5.32 12.32 -59.09
N ASN A 3 -4.16 12.05 -59.68
CA ASN A 3 -3.48 10.76 -59.57
C ASN A 3 -3.01 10.56 -58.11
N PHE A 4 -3.70 9.68 -57.38
CA PHE A 4 -3.25 9.27 -56.06
C PHE A 4 -1.95 8.48 -56.21
N SER A 5 -0.83 9.11 -55.86
CA SER A 5 0.48 8.44 -55.92
C SER A 5 0.80 7.79 -54.58
N TRP A 6 1.69 6.81 -54.60
CA TRP A 6 2.19 6.14 -53.39
C TRP A 6 2.68 7.15 -52.31
N GLY A 7 3.30 8.26 -52.73
CA GLY A 7 3.71 9.33 -51.83
C GLY A 7 2.54 10.04 -51.14
N HIS A 8 1.38 10.17 -51.78
CA HIS A 8 0.18 10.72 -51.13
C HIS A 8 -0.33 9.79 -50.03
N GLY A 9 -0.26 8.47 -50.25
CA GLY A 9 -0.62 7.47 -49.24
C GLY A 9 0.28 7.55 -48.01
N VAL A 10 1.59 7.69 -48.20
CA VAL A 10 2.56 7.86 -47.11
C VAL A 10 2.27 9.14 -46.31
N VAL A 11 2.06 10.27 -46.99
CA VAL A 11 1.77 11.55 -46.31
C VAL A 11 0.46 11.50 -45.52
N ILE A 12 -0.59 10.87 -46.07
CA ILE A 12 -1.87 10.71 -45.37
C ILE A 12 -1.72 9.81 -44.14
N ALA A 13 -0.99 8.70 -44.24
CA ALA A 13 -0.76 7.81 -43.11
C ALA A 13 0.02 8.52 -41.99
N LEU A 14 1.04 9.30 -42.34
CA LEU A 14 1.85 10.07 -41.40
C LEU A 14 1.04 11.17 -40.72
N PHE A 15 0.21 11.88 -41.49
CA PHE A 15 -0.71 12.89 -40.94
C PHE A 15 -1.75 12.25 -40.02
N ALA A 16 -2.35 11.13 -40.42
CA ALA A 16 -3.31 10.40 -39.58
C ALA A 16 -2.67 9.90 -38.27
N PHE A 17 -1.42 9.44 -38.33
CA PHE A 17 -0.66 9.03 -37.14
C PHE A 17 -0.40 10.21 -36.20
N ILE A 18 0.03 11.36 -36.73
CA ILE A 18 0.22 12.58 -35.92
C ILE A 18 -1.10 12.99 -35.25
N VAL A 19 -2.21 13.02 -36.00
CA VAL A 19 -3.53 13.34 -35.46
C VAL A 19 -3.96 12.34 -34.40
N PHE A 20 -3.67 11.06 -34.56
CA PHE A 20 -3.93 10.03 -33.55
C PHE A 20 -3.13 10.24 -32.26
N ILE A 21 -1.83 10.54 -32.36
CA ILE A 21 -1.00 10.85 -31.18
C ILE A 21 -1.48 12.13 -30.48
N LEU A 22 -1.81 13.17 -31.25
CA LEU A 22 -2.35 14.40 -30.67
C LEU A 22 -3.73 14.19 -30.05
N SER A 23 -4.60 13.38 -30.65
CA SER A 23 -5.90 13.06 -30.06
C SER A 23 -5.74 12.30 -28.75
N MET A 24 -4.72 11.45 -28.61
CA MET A 24 -4.41 10.83 -27.32
C MET A 24 -4.05 11.87 -26.25
N LEU A 25 -3.30 12.92 -26.60
CA LEU A 25 -2.96 14.00 -25.65
C LEU A 25 -4.19 14.81 -25.20
N PHE A 26 -5.12 15.10 -26.10
CA PHE A 26 -6.29 15.95 -25.80
C PHE A 26 -7.53 15.19 -25.30
N LEU A 27 -7.68 13.90 -25.65
CA LEU A 27 -8.80 13.06 -25.21
C LEU A 27 -8.49 12.30 -23.91
N PHE A 28 -7.21 12.06 -23.60
CA PHE A 28 -6.78 11.45 -22.33
C PHE A 28 -5.95 12.38 -21.41
N PRO A 29 -6.26 13.69 -21.25
CA PRO A 29 -5.53 14.54 -20.31
C PRO A 29 -5.74 14.11 -18.86
N ASN A 30 -6.79 13.31 -18.61
CA ASN A 30 -7.13 12.73 -17.31
C ASN A 30 -6.74 11.25 -17.20
N GLY A 31 -5.83 10.76 -18.05
CA GLY A 31 -5.43 9.36 -18.12
C GLY A 31 -4.89 8.78 -16.81
N GLN A 32 -4.61 9.59 -15.79
CA GLN A 32 -4.27 9.13 -14.45
C GLN A 32 -4.26 10.31 -13.47
N LYS A 33 -5.40 10.67 -12.88
CA LYS A 33 -5.35 11.42 -11.59
C LYS A 33 -4.85 10.55 -10.43
N ASN A 34 -4.57 9.27 -10.71
CA ASN A 34 -3.97 8.31 -9.79
C ASN A 34 -2.70 7.63 -10.38
N SER A 35 -2.01 8.22 -11.38
CA SER A 35 -0.56 7.92 -11.47
C SER A 35 0.02 8.88 -10.46
N GLU A 36 0.20 8.39 -9.25
CA GLU A 36 1.37 8.82 -8.51
C GLU A 36 2.53 8.50 -9.45
N MET A 37 3.09 9.51 -10.12
CA MET A 37 4.42 9.36 -10.69
C MET A 37 5.31 9.05 -9.50
N VAL A 38 5.57 7.76 -9.28
CA VAL A 38 6.51 7.25 -8.28
C VAL A 38 7.89 7.60 -8.76
N THR A 39 8.24 8.88 -8.73
CA THR A 39 9.57 9.36 -9.08
C THR A 39 9.74 10.77 -8.55
N ASP A 40 10.19 10.81 -7.29
CA ASP A 40 11.38 11.56 -6.92
C ASP A 40 12.35 10.71 -6.06
N ASN A 41 11.91 9.55 -5.55
CA ASN A 41 12.60 8.82 -4.48
C ASN A 41 12.87 7.33 -4.76
N TYR A 42 12.90 6.91 -6.02
CA TYR A 42 13.05 5.50 -6.41
C TYR A 42 14.28 4.81 -5.76
N TYR A 43 15.39 5.53 -5.58
CA TYR A 43 16.57 5.01 -4.86
C TYR A 43 16.39 4.93 -3.33
N GLU A 44 15.67 5.87 -2.72
CA GLU A 44 15.35 5.77 -1.28
C GLU A 44 14.36 4.65 -0.99
N GLU A 45 13.50 4.31 -1.95
CA GLU A 45 12.58 3.18 -1.84
C GLU A 45 13.34 1.85 -1.85
N GLU A 46 14.33 1.65 -2.73
CA GLU A 46 15.20 0.46 -2.74
C GLU A 46 15.93 0.25 -1.40
N LEU A 47 16.46 1.32 -0.79
CA LEU A 47 17.06 1.25 0.55
C LEU A 47 16.03 0.86 1.63
N LYS A 48 14.79 1.38 1.55
CA LYS A 48 13.69 1.01 2.45
C LYS A 48 13.18 -0.41 2.22
N TYR A 49 13.33 -0.97 1.02
CA TYR A 49 12.87 -2.34 0.71
C TYR A 49 13.69 -3.38 1.46
N GLN A 50 15.01 -3.24 1.56
CA GLN A 50 15.84 -4.18 2.31
C GLN A 50 15.50 -4.17 3.81
N ASP A 51 15.30 -2.98 4.39
CA ASP A 51 14.88 -2.85 5.80
C ASP A 51 13.55 -3.56 6.07
N VAL A 52 12.61 -3.48 5.12
CA VAL A 52 11.32 -4.18 5.19
C VAL A 52 11.51 -5.69 5.09
N ILE A 53 12.35 -6.18 4.18
CA ILE A 53 12.66 -7.61 4.04
C ILE A 53 13.26 -8.14 5.33
N ASP A 54 14.24 -7.44 5.89
CA ASP A 54 14.91 -7.83 7.12
C ASP A 54 13.95 -7.78 8.32
N ALA A 55 13.09 -6.77 8.40
CA ALA A 55 12.07 -6.68 9.46
C ALA A 55 11.03 -7.80 9.37
N LYS A 56 10.64 -8.21 8.16
CA LYS A 56 9.75 -9.36 7.94
C LYS A 56 10.43 -10.67 8.35
N LYS A 57 11.68 -10.88 7.91
CA LYS A 57 12.46 -12.06 8.29
C LYS A 57 12.62 -12.17 9.80
N ARG A 58 12.96 -11.07 10.49
CA ARG A 58 13.05 -11.04 11.95
C ARG A 58 11.73 -11.38 12.63
N ALA A 59 10.61 -10.89 12.09
CA ALA A 59 9.29 -11.24 12.60
C ALA A 59 8.94 -12.71 12.36
N ASP A 60 9.39 -13.27 11.23
CA ASP A 60 9.17 -14.67 10.89
C ASP A 60 9.94 -15.64 11.78
N ASP A 61 11.13 -15.23 12.24
CA ASP A 61 12.00 -15.98 13.13
C ASP A 61 11.58 -15.91 14.62
N LEU A 62 10.55 -15.12 14.96
CA LEU A 62 10.02 -15.05 16.33
C LEU A 62 9.33 -16.36 16.74
N GLN A 63 9.64 -16.83 17.95
CA GLN A 63 8.95 -17.97 18.56
C GLN A 63 7.49 -17.66 18.86
N GLU A 64 7.21 -16.47 19.40
CA GLU A 64 5.86 -15.97 19.64
C GLU A 64 5.62 -14.71 18.82
N LYS A 65 4.58 -14.73 17.99
CA LYS A 65 4.23 -13.65 17.05
C LYS A 65 2.98 -12.92 17.53
N PRO A 66 2.82 -11.62 17.21
CA PRO A 66 1.53 -10.94 17.37
C PRO A 66 0.43 -11.69 16.63
N VAL A 67 -0.70 -11.91 17.30
CA VAL A 67 -1.84 -12.67 16.76
C VAL A 67 -2.90 -11.72 16.27
N TYR A 68 -3.29 -11.91 15.02
CA TYR A 68 -4.42 -11.23 14.39
C TYR A 68 -5.74 -11.96 14.67
N SER A 69 -6.80 -11.21 14.95
CA SER A 69 -8.17 -11.71 15.07
C SER A 69 -9.19 -10.67 14.62
N GLN A 70 -10.33 -11.15 14.08
CA GLN A 70 -11.48 -10.30 13.80
C GLN A 70 -12.55 -10.52 14.86
N GLU A 71 -13.02 -9.43 15.46
CA GLU A 71 -14.11 -9.41 16.42
C GLU A 71 -15.24 -8.52 15.89
N LYS A 72 -16.46 -8.64 16.44
CA LYS A 72 -17.56 -7.73 16.07
C LYS A 72 -17.24 -6.25 16.33
N SER A 73 -16.34 -6.00 17.29
CA SER A 73 -15.85 -4.69 17.69
C SER A 73 -14.81 -4.11 16.72
N GLY A 74 -14.18 -4.93 15.86
CA GLY A 74 -13.13 -4.50 14.94
C GLY A 74 -12.03 -5.53 14.70
N ILE A 75 -10.90 -5.06 14.18
CA ILE A 75 -9.70 -5.87 13.98
C ILE A 75 -8.81 -5.75 15.22
N LYS A 76 -8.53 -6.87 15.88
CA LYS A 76 -7.70 -6.91 17.10
C LYS A 76 -6.38 -7.60 16.83
N ILE A 77 -5.30 -6.96 17.30
CA ILE A 77 -3.95 -7.53 17.34
C ILE A 77 -3.54 -7.70 18.80
N THR A 78 -3.11 -8.91 19.16
CA THR A 78 -2.63 -9.24 20.51
C THR A 78 -1.16 -9.59 20.46
N PHE A 79 -0.34 -8.91 21.24
CA PHE A 79 1.10 -9.16 21.33
C PHE A 79 1.42 -10.18 22.43
N PRO A 80 2.56 -10.90 22.31
CA PRO A 80 3.12 -11.68 23.40
C PRO A 80 3.42 -10.84 24.64
N LYS A 81 3.51 -11.47 25.82
CA LYS A 81 3.62 -10.78 27.11
C LYS A 81 4.91 -9.97 27.25
N GLU A 82 5.97 -10.31 26.52
CA GLU A 82 7.22 -9.56 26.57
C GLU A 82 7.18 -8.19 25.89
N TYR A 83 6.13 -7.88 25.11
CA TYR A 83 5.97 -6.60 24.44
C TYR A 83 5.07 -5.67 25.26
N ASN A 84 5.56 -4.46 25.53
CA ASN A 84 4.82 -3.45 26.28
C ASN A 84 5.17 -2.03 25.79
N ASN A 85 4.45 -1.02 26.28
CA ASN A 85 4.62 0.37 25.83
C ASN A 85 5.95 1.03 26.26
N THR A 86 6.78 0.39 27.08
CA THR A 86 8.09 0.94 27.49
C THR A 86 9.23 0.42 26.61
N ASN A 87 9.16 -0.84 26.16
CA ASN A 87 10.17 -1.45 25.30
C ASN A 87 9.77 -1.51 23.81
N THR A 88 8.49 -1.32 23.50
CA THR A 88 7.94 -1.53 22.16
C THR A 88 7.12 -0.32 21.70
N THR A 89 7.39 0.13 20.48
CA THR A 89 6.53 1.10 19.77
C THR A 89 5.82 0.37 18.63
N VAL A 90 4.48 0.44 18.61
CA VAL A 90 3.65 -0.25 17.60
C VAL A 90 3.04 0.76 16.64
N LYS A 91 3.08 0.44 15.36
CA LYS A 91 2.44 1.18 14.27
C LYS A 91 1.71 0.20 13.37
N PHE A 92 0.63 0.67 12.75
CA PHE A 92 0.00 -0.07 11.67
C PHE A 92 -0.34 0.83 10.50
N VAL A 93 -0.32 0.25 9.31
CA VAL A 93 -0.98 0.78 8.12
C VAL A 93 -2.02 -0.23 7.69
N LEU A 94 -3.26 0.22 7.55
CA LEU A 94 -4.33 -0.56 6.96
C LEU A 94 -4.62 0.03 5.58
N ASN A 95 -4.14 -0.62 4.53
CA ASN A 95 -4.35 -0.19 3.15
C ASN A 95 -5.62 -0.79 2.59
N ARG A 96 -6.45 0.00 1.89
CA ARG A 96 -7.58 -0.53 1.13
C ARG A 96 -7.15 -0.90 -0.28
N THR A 97 -7.61 -2.03 -0.77
CA THR A 97 -7.20 -2.52 -2.10
C THR A 97 -7.75 -1.65 -3.25
N ASP A 98 -8.88 -0.99 -3.05
CA ASP A 98 -9.63 -0.27 -4.09
C ASP A 98 -9.64 1.26 -3.93
N ASP A 99 -9.25 1.80 -2.77
CA ASP A 99 -9.22 3.25 -2.52
C ASP A 99 -8.21 3.62 -1.43
N GLN A 100 -7.03 4.09 -1.86
CA GLN A 100 -5.94 4.50 -0.97
C GLN A 100 -6.29 5.72 -0.10
N ASN A 101 -7.30 6.53 -0.46
CA ASN A 101 -7.73 7.67 0.36
C ASN A 101 -8.34 7.24 1.70
N LEU A 102 -8.69 5.95 1.82
CA LEU A 102 -9.27 5.35 3.02
C LEU A 102 -8.24 4.58 3.86
N ASP A 103 -6.96 4.71 3.53
CA ASP A 103 -5.88 4.07 4.27
C ASP A 103 -5.73 4.66 5.68
N ILE A 104 -5.63 3.79 6.68
CA ILE A 104 -5.48 4.20 8.08
C ILE A 104 -4.03 3.96 8.50
N LYS A 105 -3.35 5.03 8.93
CA LYS A 105 -1.97 4.98 9.45
C LYS A 105 -1.96 5.50 10.89
N LYS A 106 -1.60 4.67 11.87
CA LYS A 106 -1.54 5.09 13.27
C LYS A 106 -0.40 4.43 14.04
N SER A 107 0.18 5.20 14.96
CA SER A 107 0.94 4.67 16.10
C SER A 107 -0.03 4.36 17.22
N VAL A 108 0.11 3.19 17.86
CA VAL A 108 -0.81 2.71 18.89
C VAL A 108 -0.05 2.34 20.15
N LYS A 109 -0.74 2.44 21.29
CA LYS A 109 -0.29 1.89 22.57
C LYS A 109 -1.05 0.60 22.82
N LEU A 110 -0.37 -0.39 23.36
CA LEU A 110 -0.97 -1.64 23.82
C LEU A 110 -1.78 -1.37 25.10
N ASP A 111 -2.94 -1.99 25.21
CA ASP A 111 -3.76 -1.97 26.41
C ASP A 111 -3.21 -2.92 27.50
N ALA A 112 -3.94 -3.06 28.61
CA ALA A 112 -3.57 -3.94 29.71
C ALA A 112 -3.51 -5.44 29.35
N SER A 113 -4.12 -5.83 28.22
CA SER A 113 -4.09 -7.19 27.65
C SER A 113 -3.07 -7.33 26.52
N GLN A 114 -2.09 -6.42 26.43
CA GLN A 114 -1.06 -6.39 25.40
C GLN A 114 -1.66 -6.34 23.99
N SER A 115 -2.83 -5.71 23.84
CA SER A 115 -3.57 -5.70 22.59
C SER A 115 -3.92 -4.30 22.14
N PHE A 116 -4.31 -4.15 20.88
CA PHE A 116 -5.02 -2.98 20.41
C PHE A 116 -6.09 -3.40 19.42
N ILE A 117 -7.10 -2.53 19.27
CA ILE A 117 -8.19 -2.75 18.33
C ILE A 117 -8.30 -1.58 17.35
N VAL A 118 -8.45 -1.90 16.06
CA VAL A 118 -8.92 -0.97 15.04
C VAL A 118 -10.44 -1.05 15.04
N PRO A 119 -11.17 -0.02 15.53
CA PRO A 119 -12.60 -0.12 15.77
C PRO A 119 -13.40 -0.31 14.48
N ALA A 120 -14.45 -1.12 14.51
CA ALA A 120 -15.33 -1.37 13.37
C ALA A 120 -15.92 -0.08 12.76
N GLN A 121 -16.12 0.96 13.57
CA GLN A 121 -16.69 2.24 13.14
C GLN A 121 -15.82 2.99 12.12
N VAL A 122 -14.51 2.71 12.09
CA VAL A 122 -13.59 3.30 11.11
C VAL A 122 -13.33 2.37 9.92
N LEU A 123 -13.89 1.15 9.93
CA LEU A 123 -13.76 0.17 8.88
C LEU A 123 -14.96 0.22 7.95
N LYS A 124 -14.71 0.08 6.65
CA LYS A 124 -15.75 -0.14 5.64
C LYS A 124 -15.66 -1.59 5.20
N VAL A 125 -16.77 -2.19 4.77
CA VAL A 125 -16.76 -3.54 4.21
C VAL A 125 -15.84 -3.58 2.99
N GLY A 126 -14.94 -4.56 2.92
CA GLY A 126 -13.99 -4.67 1.82
C GLY A 126 -12.69 -5.42 2.15
N ASN A 127 -11.76 -5.37 1.19
CA ASN A 127 -10.44 -5.98 1.28
C ASN A 127 -9.41 -4.94 1.74
N TYR A 128 -8.53 -5.39 2.62
CA TYR A 128 -7.47 -4.59 3.20
C TYR A 128 -6.17 -5.38 3.27
N THR A 129 -5.06 -4.68 3.23
CA THR A 129 -3.76 -5.19 3.66
C THR A 129 -3.37 -4.49 4.96
N LEU A 130 -3.32 -5.25 6.05
CA LEU A 130 -2.84 -4.77 7.34
C LEU A 130 -1.34 -4.98 7.45
N ARG A 131 -0.57 -3.89 7.40
CA ARG A 131 0.86 -3.87 7.67
C ARG A 131 1.10 -3.49 9.13
N LEU A 132 1.39 -4.48 9.96
CA LEU A 132 1.77 -4.31 11.35
C LEU A 132 3.28 -4.10 11.44
N MET A 133 3.73 -3.00 12.03
CA MET A 133 5.15 -2.72 12.25
C MET A 133 5.37 -2.42 13.73
N TRP A 134 6.42 -2.97 14.31
CA TRP A 134 6.80 -2.63 15.67
C TRP A 134 8.31 -2.59 15.83
N THR A 135 8.76 -1.70 16.69
CA THR A 135 10.16 -1.58 17.08
C THR A 135 10.28 -2.01 18.52
N LYS A 136 11.08 -3.03 18.80
CA LYS A 136 11.44 -3.45 20.16
C LYS A 136 12.94 -3.31 20.35
N ASP A 137 13.37 -2.56 21.36
CA ASP A 137 14.79 -2.36 21.70
C ASP A 137 15.66 -1.96 20.48
N LYS A 138 15.16 -1.03 19.64
CA LYS A 138 15.74 -0.54 18.37
C LYS A 138 15.77 -1.57 17.22
N THR A 139 15.17 -2.73 17.39
CA THR A 139 15.02 -3.72 16.32
C THR A 139 13.63 -3.62 15.73
N ASP A 140 13.55 -3.42 14.42
CA ASP A 140 12.29 -3.31 13.69
C ASP A 140 11.79 -4.66 13.21
N TYR A 141 10.49 -4.84 13.30
CA TYR A 141 9.77 -6.04 12.89
C TYR A 141 8.54 -5.65 12.09
N ARG A 142 8.13 -6.52 11.18
CA ARG A 142 6.94 -6.29 10.36
C ARG A 142 6.22 -7.58 9.99
N MET A 143 4.89 -7.54 10.03
CA MET A 143 4.01 -8.59 9.50
C MET A 143 2.91 -7.94 8.67
N ASP A 144 2.59 -8.57 7.54
CA ASP A 144 1.52 -8.13 6.66
C ASP A 144 0.41 -9.20 6.65
N TYR A 145 -0.85 -8.79 6.75
CA TYR A 145 -2.02 -9.66 6.73
C TYR A 145 -3.00 -9.21 5.67
N ASP A 146 -3.53 -10.15 4.90
CA ASP A 146 -4.69 -9.91 4.04
C ASP A 146 -5.97 -10.03 4.87
N VAL A 147 -6.76 -8.97 4.88
CA VAL A 147 -7.94 -8.83 5.73
C VAL A 147 -9.16 -8.57 4.88
N ILE A 148 -10.17 -9.43 5.04
CA ILE A 148 -11.50 -9.22 4.47
C ILE A 148 -12.41 -8.82 5.63
N TRP A 149 -12.83 -7.55 5.67
CA TRP A 149 -13.78 -7.05 6.65
C TRP A 149 -15.20 -7.12 6.09
N LYS A 150 -16.12 -7.74 6.83
CA LYS A 150 -17.50 -8.03 6.41
C LYS A 150 -18.52 -7.41 7.36
#